data_AF-M5SXL8-F1
#
_entry.id   AF-M5SXL8-F1
#
_cell.length_a   1.000
_cell.length_b   1.000
_cell.length_c   1.000
_cell.angle_alpha   90.00
_cell.angle_beta   90.00
_cell.angle_gamma   90.00
#
_symmetry.space_group_name_H-M   'P 1'
#
loop_
_entity.id
_entity.type
_entity.pdbx_description
1 polymer ?
#
loop_
_entity_poly.entity_id
_entity_poly.type
_entity_poly.pdbx_seq_one_letter_code
_entity_poly.pdbx_strand_id
1 'polypeptide(L)'
;MLALSVLLLLAGYVSPWDYHFSFSDDSHVGVCAWGLDSRLVFFNDAEYGPYRGGIIGLADADGNIYPPLECEDSFGDAWGIYYRRFQWSDATLWTLMVTLWYPVALFAIIPFVNVLRSAVRLRSPNLAEP
;
A
#
# COMPACT_ATOMS: atom_id res chain seq x y z
N MET A 1 -3.94 -18.36 6.40
CA MET A 1 -3.24 -17.09 6.64
C MET A 1 -1.78 -17.15 6.26
N LEU A 2 -0.94 -18.02 6.85
CA LEU A 2 0.48 -18.15 6.45
C LEU A 2 0.66 -18.39 4.94
N ALA A 3 -0.08 -19.35 4.37
CA ALA A 3 -0.02 -19.63 2.93
C ALA A 3 -0.44 -18.43 2.08
N LEU A 4 -1.48 -17.68 2.50
CA LEU A 4 -1.93 -16.46 1.81
C LEU A 4 -0.88 -15.34 1.93
N SER A 5 -0.29 -15.14 3.11
CA SER A 5 0.78 -14.17 3.33
C SER A 5 2.01 -14.51 2.50
N VAL A 6 2.41 -15.79 2.44
CA VAL A 6 3.52 -16.25 1.58
C VAL A 6 3.17 -16.04 0.11
N LEU A 7 1.94 -16.34 -0.31
CA LEU A 7 1.50 -16.15 -1.70
C LEU A 7 1.48 -14.66 -2.09
N LEU A 8 1.06 -13.78 -1.18
CA LEU A 8 1.09 -12.32 -1.36
C LEU A 8 2.53 -11.78 -1.41
N LEU A 9 3.43 -12.34 -0.60
CA LEU A 9 4.86 -11.98 -0.58
C LEU A 9 5.57 -12.45 -1.86
N LEU A 10 5.22 -13.64 -2.36
CA LEU A 10 5.71 -14.17 -3.65
C LEU A 10 5.12 -13.41 -4.84
N ALA A 11 3.83 -13.06 -4.81
CA ALA A 11 3.20 -12.23 -5.84
C ALA A 11 3.78 -10.81 -5.89
N GLY A 12 4.28 -10.31 -4.75
CA GLY A 12 4.99 -9.05 -4.64
C GLY A 12 6.31 -8.97 -5.43
N TYR A 13 6.96 -10.10 -5.69
CA TYR A 13 8.18 -10.13 -6.50
C TYR A 13 7.95 -9.85 -7.99
N VAL A 14 6.70 -9.67 -8.38
CA VAL A 14 6.30 -9.37 -9.73
C VAL A 14 6.07 -7.87 -9.87
N SER A 15 6.68 -7.28 -10.90
CA SER A 15 6.52 -5.86 -11.21
C SER A 15 5.08 -5.57 -11.65
N PRO A 16 4.40 -4.55 -11.11
CA PRO A 16 3.05 -4.17 -11.54
C PRO A 16 3.03 -3.65 -12.98
N TRP A 17 4.17 -3.16 -13.48
CA TRP A 17 4.32 -2.77 -14.89
C TRP A 17 4.22 -3.98 -15.83
N ASP A 18 4.78 -5.12 -15.41
CA ASP A 18 4.82 -6.34 -16.22
C ASP A 18 3.54 -7.18 -16.05
N TYR A 19 2.91 -7.11 -14.87
CA TYR A 19 1.73 -7.89 -14.54
C TYR A 19 0.69 -7.06 -13.80
N HIS A 20 -0.29 -6.58 -14.58
CA HIS A 20 -1.49 -5.94 -14.08
C HIS A 20 -2.73 -6.56 -14.76
N PHE A 21 -3.86 -6.38 -14.11
CA PHE A 21 -5.18 -6.68 -14.63
C PHE A 21 -5.89 -5.38 -14.98
N SER A 22 -6.33 -5.24 -16.22
CA SER A 22 -7.06 -4.06 -16.70
C SER A 22 -8.56 -4.32 -16.64
N PHE A 23 -9.30 -3.49 -15.91
CA PHE A 23 -10.77 -3.48 -15.95
C PHE A 23 -11.28 -2.68 -17.15
N SER A 24 -10.55 -1.62 -17.51
CA SER A 24 -10.80 -0.71 -18.63
C SER A 24 -9.46 -0.15 -19.13
N ASP A 25 -9.51 0.68 -20.18
CA ASP A 25 -8.33 1.36 -20.72
C ASP A 25 -7.71 2.37 -19.73
N ASP A 26 -8.45 2.77 -18.70
CA ASP A 26 -8.08 3.76 -17.68
C ASP A 26 -8.13 3.21 -16.25
N SER A 27 -8.16 1.89 -16.09
CA SER A 27 -8.25 1.26 -14.77
C SER A 27 -7.53 -0.07 -14.73
N HIS A 28 -6.38 -0.06 -14.05
CA HIS A 28 -5.48 -1.18 -13.92
C HIS A 28 -5.23 -1.49 -12.45
N VAL A 29 -5.10 -2.77 -12.14
CA VAL A 29 -4.72 -3.26 -10.82
C VAL A 29 -3.55 -4.21 -10.91
N GLY A 30 -2.52 -3.92 -10.14
CA GLY A 30 -1.34 -4.77 -10.00
C GLY A 30 -0.99 -5.01 -8.54
N VAL A 31 -0.01 -5.86 -8.32
CA VAL A 31 0.67 -5.98 -7.03
C VAL A 31 2.07 -5.44 -7.21
N CYS A 32 2.51 -4.61 -6.27
CA CYS A 32 3.86 -4.08 -6.24
C CYS A 32 4.47 -4.45 -4.90
N ALA A 33 5.62 -5.14 -4.89
CA ALA A 33 6.41 -5.21 -3.67
C ALA A 33 7.81 -4.65 -3.82
N TRP A 34 8.26 -4.07 -2.71
CA TRP A 34 9.60 -3.62 -2.49
C TRP A 34 10.07 -4.16 -1.14
N GLY A 35 10.87 -5.22 -1.20
CA GLY A 35 11.35 -5.91 0.01
C GLY A 35 10.19 -6.52 0.81
N LEU A 36 10.01 -6.04 2.04
CA LEU A 36 8.94 -6.51 2.93
C LEU A 36 7.62 -5.78 2.71
N ASP A 37 7.58 -4.68 1.97
CA ASP A 37 6.35 -3.93 1.72
C ASP A 37 5.71 -4.42 0.42
N SER A 38 4.53 -5.03 0.51
CA SER A 38 3.74 -5.47 -0.63
C SER A 38 2.44 -4.70 -0.65
N ARG A 39 2.11 -4.10 -1.79
CA ARG A 39 0.95 -3.23 -1.99
C ARG A 39 0.11 -3.70 -3.15
N LEU A 40 -1.21 -3.61 -2.99
CA LEU A 40 -2.15 -3.61 -4.10
C LEU A 40 -2.12 -2.22 -4.72
N VAL A 41 -1.98 -2.13 -6.03
CA VAL A 41 -1.80 -0.87 -6.75
C VAL A 41 -2.90 -0.72 -7.77
N PHE A 42 -3.61 0.39 -7.71
CA PHE A 42 -4.61 0.82 -8.67
C PHE A 42 -4.07 2.06 -9.40
N PHE A 43 -4.19 2.09 -10.71
CA PHE A 43 -3.65 3.17 -11.53
C PHE A 43 -4.39 3.22 -12.86
N ASN A 44 -4.35 4.37 -13.54
CA ASN A 44 -5.15 4.61 -14.74
C ASN A 44 -4.40 4.59 -16.06
N ASP A 45 -3.10 4.40 -16.01
CA ASP A 45 -2.28 4.47 -17.21
C ASP A 45 -1.29 3.32 -17.21
N ALA A 46 -1.48 2.36 -18.11
CA ALA A 46 -0.59 1.20 -18.23
C ALA A 46 0.80 1.55 -18.79
N GLU A 47 0.93 2.67 -19.49
CA GLU A 47 2.18 3.11 -20.10
C GLU A 47 3.04 3.90 -19.10
N TYR A 48 2.41 4.79 -18.32
CA TYR A 48 3.09 5.71 -17.41
C TYR A 48 2.92 5.38 -15.91
N GLY A 49 1.92 4.58 -15.55
CA GLY A 49 1.66 4.15 -14.18
C GLY A 49 2.30 2.81 -13.83
N PRO A 50 2.30 2.42 -12.55
CA PRO A 50 1.92 3.21 -11.38
C PRO A 50 3.01 4.21 -10.93
N TYR A 51 2.63 5.45 -10.64
CA TYR A 51 3.59 6.46 -10.19
C TYR A 51 3.88 6.34 -8.69
N ARG A 52 5.16 6.30 -8.32
CA ARG A 52 5.63 6.48 -6.94
C ARG A 52 6.97 7.20 -6.93
N GLY A 53 7.13 8.15 -6.02
CA GLY A 53 8.36 8.94 -5.87
C GLY A 53 8.05 10.37 -5.45
N GLY A 54 9.02 11.27 -5.64
CA GLY A 54 8.80 12.72 -5.56
C GLY A 54 8.76 13.31 -6.97
N ILE A 55 7.84 14.24 -7.22
CA ILE A 55 7.91 15.08 -8.43
C ILE A 55 8.90 16.20 -8.15
N ILE A 56 9.85 16.41 -9.07
CA ILE A 56 10.59 17.68 -9.14
C ILE A 56 9.63 18.68 -9.76
N GLY A 57 9.00 19.49 -8.91
CA GLY A 57 8.20 20.62 -9.37
C GLY A 57 9.11 21.65 -10.02
N LEU A 58 8.87 21.99 -11.29
CA LEU A 58 9.57 23.08 -11.96
C LEU A 58 8.77 24.36 -11.73
N ALA A 59 9.40 25.35 -11.10
CA ALA A 59 8.82 26.68 -10.95
C ALA A 59 9.08 27.51 -12.23
N ASP A 60 8.04 28.11 -12.78
CA ASP A 60 8.19 29.13 -13.83
C ASP A 60 8.64 30.48 -13.25
N ALA A 61 8.82 31.48 -14.13
CA ALA A 61 9.21 32.84 -13.73
C ALA A 61 8.14 33.55 -12.86
N ASP A 62 6.90 33.08 -12.91
CA ASP A 62 5.76 33.60 -12.16
C ASP A 62 5.53 32.84 -10.83
N GLY A 63 6.36 31.83 -10.54
CA GLY A 63 6.31 31.02 -9.32
C GLY A 63 5.30 29.87 -9.36
N ASN A 64 4.70 29.57 -10.52
CA ASN A 64 3.80 28.44 -10.69
C ASN A 64 4.60 27.13 -10.81
N ILE A 65 4.18 26.10 -10.07
CA ILE A 65 4.85 24.80 -10.04
C ILE A 65 4.19 23.86 -11.06
N TYR A 66 5.00 23.28 -11.93
CA TYR A 66 4.56 22.32 -12.95
C TYR A 66 5.19 20.94 -12.77
N PRO A 67 4.42 19.85 -12.96
CA PRO A 67 2.96 19.84 -13.13
C PRO A 67 2.22 20.27 -11.84
N PRO A 68 1.02 20.86 -11.94
CA PRO A 68 0.24 21.25 -10.78
C PRO A 68 -0.14 20.00 -9.96
N LEU A 69 0.30 19.99 -8.70
CA LEU A 69 -0.07 18.97 -7.72
C LEU A 69 -1.44 19.34 -7.14
N GLU A 70 -2.52 18.73 -7.66
CA GLU A 70 -3.88 19.04 -7.18
C GLU A 70 -4.15 18.44 -5.79
N CYS A 71 -3.55 17.29 -5.47
CA CYS A 71 -3.80 16.61 -4.22
C CYS A 71 -2.61 15.72 -3.83
N GLU A 72 -1.85 16.15 -2.83
CA GLU A 72 -0.89 15.31 -2.11
C GLU A 72 -1.37 15.22 -0.66
N ASP A 73 -2.37 14.37 -0.40
CA ASP A 73 -2.71 13.93 0.95
C ASP A 73 -1.53 13.09 1.48
N SER A 74 -0.56 13.82 2.00
CA SER A 74 0.77 13.35 2.36
C SER A 74 0.72 12.68 3.72
N PHE A 75 0.18 11.45 3.76
CA PHE A 75 0.58 10.48 4.78
C PHE A 75 1.93 9.80 4.45
N GLY A 76 2.57 10.24 3.36
CA GLY A 76 3.82 9.68 2.88
C GLY A 76 3.68 8.21 2.49
N ASP A 77 4.81 7.58 2.20
CA ASP A 77 4.91 6.15 1.94
C ASP A 77 4.69 5.29 3.21
N ALA A 78 4.31 5.90 4.34
CA ALA A 78 4.57 5.35 5.67
C ALA A 78 3.37 4.66 6.34
N TRP A 79 2.13 4.81 5.85
CA TRP A 79 0.93 4.36 6.59
C TRP A 79 -0.08 3.59 5.75
N GLY A 80 0.42 2.76 4.85
CA GLY A 80 -0.37 1.69 4.24
C GLY A 80 -1.45 2.08 3.24
N ILE A 81 -1.71 3.37 3.03
CA ILE A 81 -2.44 3.88 1.87
C ILE A 81 -1.62 5.03 1.29
N TYR A 82 -1.38 4.98 -0.02
CA TYR A 82 -0.69 6.00 -0.78
C TYR A 82 -1.61 6.40 -1.93
N TYR A 83 -1.94 7.68 -2.05
CA TYR A 83 -2.71 8.19 -3.17
C TYR A 83 -2.01 9.39 -3.78
N ARG A 84 -1.98 9.46 -5.10
CA ARG A 84 -1.48 10.62 -5.82
C ARG A 84 -2.24 10.82 -7.12
N ARG A 85 -2.50 12.08 -7.45
CA ARG A 85 -3.13 12.49 -8.70
C ARG A 85 -2.38 13.71 -9.26
N PHE A 86 -2.02 13.59 -10.53
CA PHE A 86 -1.40 14.63 -11.33
C PHE A 86 -2.30 14.98 -12.48
N GLN A 87 -2.35 16.26 -12.78
CA GLN A 87 -3.04 16.77 -13.95
C GLN A 87 -2.01 17.47 -14.84
N TRP A 88 -1.80 16.92 -16.03
CA TRP A 88 -1.09 17.56 -17.13
C TRP A 88 -2.08 18.29 -18.05
N SER A 89 -1.56 19.02 -19.04
CA SER A 89 -2.37 19.74 -20.03
C SER A 89 -3.37 18.84 -20.76
N ASP A 90 -2.95 17.61 -21.08
CA ASP A 90 -3.70 16.72 -21.97
C ASP A 90 -4.02 15.35 -21.35
N ALA A 91 -3.54 15.10 -20.12
CA ALA A 91 -3.69 13.80 -19.47
C ALA A 91 -3.77 13.94 -17.94
N THR A 92 -4.47 13.00 -17.31
CA THR A 92 -4.50 12.86 -15.84
C THR A 92 -3.83 11.54 -15.48
N LEU A 93 -2.91 11.56 -14.52
CA LEU A 93 -2.27 10.37 -13.99
C LEU A 93 -2.63 10.24 -12.51
N TRP A 94 -3.20 9.12 -12.11
CA TRP A 94 -3.44 8.84 -10.70
C TRP A 94 -2.96 7.44 -10.31
N THR A 95 -2.61 7.30 -9.05
CA THR A 95 -2.14 6.03 -8.49
C THR A 95 -2.60 5.94 -7.04
N LEU A 96 -3.20 4.80 -6.69
CA LEU A 96 -3.60 4.42 -5.34
C LEU A 96 -2.90 3.12 -4.98
N MET A 97 -2.11 3.10 -3.92
CA MET A 97 -1.48 1.89 -3.39
C MET A 97 -1.97 1.62 -1.97
N VAL A 98 -2.30 0.36 -1.68
CA VAL A 98 -2.74 -0.08 -0.36
C VAL A 98 -1.84 -1.23 0.10
N THR A 99 -1.17 -1.08 1.25
CA THR A 99 -0.32 -2.13 1.80
C THR A 99 -1.13 -3.34 2.22
N LEU A 100 -0.61 -4.51 1.89
CA LEU A 100 -1.17 -5.80 2.25
C LEU A 100 -0.91 -6.15 3.72
N TRP A 101 -0.07 -5.37 4.41
CA TRP A 101 0.13 -5.50 5.85
C TRP A 101 -1.10 -5.15 6.69
N TYR A 102 -1.99 -4.28 6.20
CA TYR A 102 -3.19 -3.89 6.95
C TYR A 102 -4.11 -5.08 7.24
N PRO A 103 -4.54 -5.86 6.22
CA PRO A 103 -5.29 -7.09 6.45
C PRO A 103 -4.53 -8.08 7.33
N VAL A 104 -3.24 -8.29 7.07
CA VAL A 104 -2.43 -9.24 7.84
C VAL A 104 -2.37 -8.87 9.32
N ALA A 105 -2.09 -7.61 9.64
CA ALA A 105 -2.06 -7.11 11.01
C ALA A 105 -3.45 -7.22 11.67
N LEU A 106 -4.51 -6.80 10.99
CA LEU A 106 -5.88 -6.88 11.50
C LEU A 106 -6.26 -8.32 11.89
N PHE A 107 -5.96 -9.29 11.02
CA PHE A 107 -6.27 -10.69 11.27
C PHE A 107 -5.28 -11.38 12.23
N ALA A 108 -4.08 -10.84 12.43
CA ALA A 108 -3.11 -11.35 13.40
C ALA A 108 -3.48 -10.97 14.85
N ILE A 109 -4.21 -9.87 15.07
CA ILE A 109 -4.59 -9.39 16.41
C ILE A 109 -5.44 -10.43 17.15
N ILE A 110 -6.44 -11.03 16.51
CA ILE A 110 -7.36 -11.98 17.15
C ILE A 110 -6.64 -13.22 17.72
N PRO A 111 -5.85 -13.98 16.93
CA PRO A 111 -5.10 -15.12 17.47
C PRO A 111 -4.06 -14.67 18.50
N PHE A 112 -3.42 -13.51 18.30
CA PHE A 112 -2.42 -12.99 19.25
C PHE A 112 -3.04 -12.71 20.62
N VAL A 113 -4.20 -12.03 20.67
CA VAL A 113 -4.93 -11.75 21.92
C VAL A 113 -5.34 -13.05 22.62
N ASN A 114 -5.77 -14.06 21.86
CA ASN A 114 -6.16 -15.36 22.43
C ASN A 114 -4.97 -16.14 23.01
N VAL A 115 -3.81 -16.10 22.36
CA VAL A 115 -2.57 -16.70 22.89
C VAL A 115 -2.12 -15.97 24.15
N LEU A 116 -2.12 -14.63 24.14
CA LEU A 116 -1.75 -13.83 25.30
C LEU A 116 -2.67 -14.08 26.50
N ARG A 117 -3.99 -14.14 26.28
CA ARG A 117 -4.96 -14.49 27.32
C ARG A 117 -4.73 -15.88 27.89
N SER A 118 -4.42 -16.86 27.05
CA SER A 118 -4.12 -18.23 27.48
C SER A 118 -2.83 -18.30 28.30
N ALA A 119 -1.78 -17.59 27.88
CA ALA A 119 -0.52 -17.51 28.60
C ALA A 119 -0.67 -16.83 29.98
N VAL A 120 -1.47 -15.77 30.08
CA VAL A 120 -1.78 -15.12 31.36
C VAL A 120 -2.58 -16.05 32.28
N ARG A 121 -3.59 -16.75 31.75
CA ARG A 121 -4.36 -17.75 32.55
C ARG A 121 -3.48 -18.87 33.08
N LEU A 122 -2.54 -19.36 32.27
CA LEU A 122 -1.58 -20.39 32.67
C LEU A 122 -0.53 -19.89 33.68
N ARG A 123 -0.32 -18.58 33.78
CA ARG A 123 0.63 -17.96 34.72
C ARG A 123 0.01 -17.59 36.07
N SER A 124 -1.32 -17.60 36.19
CA SER A 124 -2.07 -17.33 37.41
C SER A 124 -2.56 -18.54 38.25
N PRO A 125 -2.05 -19.79 38.16
CA PRO A 125 -2.58 -20.89 38.98
C PRO A 125 -2.08 -20.93 40.44
N ASN A 126 -1.10 -20.11 40.86
CA ASN A 126 -0.39 -20.31 42.14
C ASN A 126 -0.48 -19.16 43.17
N LEU A 127 -1.53 -18.34 43.16
CA LEU A 127 -1.70 -17.25 44.15
C LEU A 127 -2.98 -17.35 45.00
N ALA A 128 -3.67 -18.50 44.96
CA ALA A 128 -4.83 -18.76 45.80
C ALA A 128 -4.70 -20.13 46.49
N GLU A 129 -3.77 -20.23 47.45
CA GLU A 129 -3.81 -21.10 48.64
C GLU A 129 -2.50 -20.84 49.41
N PRO A 130 -2.50 -20.74 50.76
CA PRO A 130 -3.57 -20.86 51.75
C PRO A 130 -4.02 -19.52 52.39
#